data_AF-A0A5Q8BEV1-F1
#
_entry.id   AF-A0A5Q8BEV1-F1
#
_cell.length_a   1.000
_cell.length_b   1.000
_cell.length_c   1.000
_cell.angle_alpha   90.00
_cell.angle_beta   90.00
_cell.angle_gamma   90.00
#
_symmetry.space_group_name_H-M   'P 1'
#
loop_
_entity.id
_entity.type
_entity.pdbx_description
1 polymer ?
#
loop_
_entity_poly.entity_id
_entity_poly.type
_entity_poly.pdbx_seq_one_letter_code
_entity_poly.pdbx_strand_id
1 'polypeptide(L)'
;MRGELYIDGKDAYTDFGVWITEGGYDGLLPFPELVEPDRNDWPDEDGIEPDLEKPTLKPRELNITFVRDVDGRSAGALVEHLSKSGYHLFRIPSLGREWSLRLIQSPAYEDWDTLEAFTLRFAEDRPVRPSSVAIPEGRAYVPPSEYELDGVPLDRYGVMVTEGRDEIMRSPTVKTNLSRTVLDVDGRIYDTENVVFNSKEVTLKCCLIAGSMTTFWSCYDTLLDALIQPGERSLYVDYNVEEYPCYYKRTSGWTLESLRGRVVVTFNLTLEFTVFRMDGIDYLLATEAGELVVTEDGEYYIDLNIYAD
;
A
#
# COMPACT_ATOMS: atom_id res chain seq x y z
N MET A 1 7.77 -22.82 19.48
CA MET A 1 7.13 -23.79 18.55
C MET A 1 5.73 -24.11 19.02
N ARG A 2 5.54 -24.68 20.23
CA ARG A 2 4.21 -24.70 20.86
C ARG A 2 3.73 -23.29 21.14
N GLY A 3 2.44 -23.04 20.94
CA GLY A 3 1.77 -21.77 21.20
C GLY A 3 2.03 -20.68 20.16
N GLU A 4 2.71 -20.97 19.05
CA GLU A 4 3.08 -19.97 18.04
C GLU A 4 2.02 -19.81 16.94
N LEU A 5 1.27 -20.87 16.65
CA LEU A 5 0.21 -20.88 15.65
C LEU A 5 -0.92 -21.77 16.10
N TYR A 6 -2.14 -21.24 16.06
CA TYR A 6 -3.36 -21.99 16.26
C TYR A 6 -4.21 -21.97 14.99
N ILE A 7 -4.73 -23.13 14.61
CA ILE A 7 -5.66 -23.30 13.49
C ILE A 7 -6.94 -23.93 14.04
N ASP A 8 -8.05 -23.20 13.97
CA ASP A 8 -9.34 -23.58 14.58
C ASP A 8 -9.21 -23.95 16.07
N GLY A 9 -8.36 -23.21 16.80
CA GLY A 9 -8.07 -23.43 18.21
C GLY A 9 -7.14 -24.60 18.53
N LYS A 10 -6.65 -25.34 17.51
CA LYS A 10 -5.66 -26.42 17.67
C LYS A 10 -4.24 -25.88 17.52
N ASP A 11 -3.32 -26.35 18.34
CA ASP A 11 -1.92 -25.93 18.29
C ASP A 11 -1.23 -26.62 17.12
N ALA A 12 -0.78 -25.84 16.12
CA ALA A 12 -0.33 -26.40 14.86
C ALA A 12 0.87 -27.36 15.03
N TYR A 13 1.75 -27.06 15.98
CA TYR A 13 2.91 -27.89 16.28
C TYR A 13 2.52 -29.18 17.01
N THR A 14 1.65 -29.11 18.01
CA THR A 14 1.30 -30.26 18.85
C THR A 14 0.32 -31.20 18.16
N ASP A 15 -0.66 -30.64 17.45
CA ASP A 15 -1.71 -31.41 16.79
C ASP A 15 -1.25 -31.95 15.44
N PHE A 16 -0.56 -31.13 14.63
CA PHE A 16 -0.18 -31.47 13.26
C PHE A 16 1.33 -31.66 13.03
N GLY A 17 2.19 -31.26 13.98
CA GLY A 17 3.64 -31.39 13.83
C GLY A 17 4.30 -30.33 12.94
N VAL A 18 3.61 -29.21 12.68
CA VAL A 18 4.08 -28.18 11.74
C VAL A 18 4.39 -26.86 12.43
N TRP A 19 5.22 -26.01 11.82
CA TRP A 19 5.45 -24.63 12.24
C TRP A 19 5.70 -23.72 11.04
N ILE A 20 5.67 -22.40 11.26
CA ILE A 20 6.05 -21.38 10.27
C ILE A 20 7.43 -20.84 10.66
N THR A 21 8.32 -20.67 9.67
CA THR A 21 9.65 -20.09 9.89
C THR A 21 9.61 -18.56 9.97
N GLU A 22 10.70 -17.95 10.43
CA GLU A 22 10.89 -16.51 10.36
C GLU A 22 10.70 -15.99 8.90
N GLY A 23 10.03 -14.85 8.73
CA GLY A 23 9.58 -14.34 7.43
C GLY A 23 8.33 -15.02 6.85
N GLY A 24 7.92 -16.17 7.36
CA GLY A 24 6.73 -16.89 6.85
C GLY A 24 5.38 -16.21 7.14
N TYR A 25 5.40 -15.10 7.89
CA TYR A 25 4.23 -14.28 8.20
C TYR A 25 4.01 -13.13 7.22
N ASP A 26 4.97 -12.84 6.34
CA ASP A 26 4.96 -11.66 5.48
C ASP A 26 3.71 -11.59 4.59
N GLY A 27 3.23 -12.74 4.09
CA GLY A 27 2.01 -12.81 3.28
C GLY A 27 0.73 -12.38 4.00
N LEU A 28 0.71 -12.36 5.33
CA LEU A 28 -0.45 -11.96 6.13
C LEU A 28 -0.54 -10.44 6.29
N LEU A 29 0.58 -9.74 6.17
CA LEU A 29 0.68 -8.32 6.49
C LEU A 29 0.11 -7.35 5.44
N PRO A 30 0.20 -7.59 4.11
CA PRO A 30 -0.19 -6.58 3.13
C PRO A 30 -1.56 -5.97 3.34
N PHE A 31 -1.73 -4.69 2.98
CA PHE A 31 -3.08 -4.14 2.87
C PHE A 31 -3.83 -4.81 1.72
N PRO A 32 -5.15 -5.01 1.84
CA PRO A 32 -5.99 -5.37 0.70
C PRO A 32 -5.91 -4.31 -0.38
N GLU A 33 -5.80 -4.71 -1.65
CA GLU A 33 -5.81 -3.77 -2.75
C GLU A 33 -7.18 -3.09 -2.88
N LEU A 34 -7.19 -1.85 -3.35
CA LEU A 34 -8.41 -1.18 -3.77
C LEU A 34 -8.95 -1.85 -5.04
N VAL A 35 -10.27 -2.02 -5.11
CA VAL A 35 -10.96 -2.29 -6.37
C VAL A 35 -10.73 -1.07 -7.26
N GLU A 36 -10.31 -1.28 -8.51
CA GLU A 36 -10.10 -0.18 -9.44
C GLU A 36 -11.42 0.60 -9.60
N PRO A 37 -11.44 1.90 -9.30
CA PRO A 37 -12.64 2.71 -9.42
C PRO A 37 -13.03 2.88 -10.90
N ASP A 38 -14.33 3.02 -11.15
CA ASP A 38 -14.79 3.55 -12.43
C ASP A 38 -14.24 4.97 -12.60
N ARG A 39 -13.90 5.38 -13.83
CA ARG A 39 -13.27 6.68 -14.07
C ARG A 39 -13.60 7.27 -15.43
N ASN A 40 -13.55 8.60 -15.52
CA ASN A 40 -13.42 9.30 -16.79
C ASN A 40 -11.94 9.58 -17.08
N ASP A 41 -11.56 9.47 -18.34
CA ASP A 41 -10.23 9.80 -18.86
C ASP A 41 -10.42 10.59 -20.14
N TRP A 42 -10.44 11.91 -20.02
CA TRP A 42 -10.68 12.82 -21.14
C TRP A 42 -9.40 13.03 -21.95
N PRO A 43 -9.42 12.92 -23.29
CA PRO A 43 -8.21 13.05 -24.10
C PRO A 43 -7.57 14.43 -24.03
N ASP A 44 -8.36 15.46 -23.72
CA ASP A 44 -7.97 16.86 -23.73
C ASP A 44 -7.63 17.42 -22.34
N GLU A 45 -7.81 16.62 -21.27
CA GLU A 45 -7.55 17.04 -19.87
C GLU A 45 -6.45 16.18 -19.24
N ASP A 46 -5.59 16.80 -18.42
CA ASP A 46 -4.55 16.06 -17.69
C ASP A 46 -5.19 15.11 -16.67
N GLY A 47 -4.64 13.90 -16.58
CA GLY A 47 -5.04 12.96 -15.54
C GLY A 47 -6.35 12.22 -15.81
N ILE A 48 -7.02 11.81 -14.73
CA ILE A 48 -8.27 11.04 -14.70
C ILE A 48 -9.20 11.54 -13.58
N GLU A 49 -10.49 11.26 -13.73
CA GLU A 49 -11.52 11.53 -12.71
C GLU A 49 -12.10 10.20 -12.19
N PRO A 50 -11.57 9.64 -11.08
CA PRO A 50 -12.07 8.38 -10.51
C PRO A 50 -13.30 8.59 -9.61
N ASP A 51 -14.25 7.66 -9.66
CA ASP A 51 -15.34 7.57 -8.69
C ASP A 51 -14.84 6.94 -7.38
N LEU A 52 -14.61 7.80 -6.38
CA LEU A 52 -14.15 7.44 -5.06
C LEU A 52 -15.22 7.62 -3.98
N GLU A 53 -16.52 7.68 -4.33
CA GLU A 53 -17.59 7.88 -3.33
C GLU A 53 -17.64 6.73 -2.31
N LYS A 54 -17.38 5.50 -2.76
CA LYS A 54 -17.40 4.30 -1.91
C LYS A 54 -16.24 3.35 -2.25
N PRO A 55 -15.00 3.68 -1.86
CA PRO A 55 -13.84 2.85 -2.17
C PRO A 55 -14.00 1.46 -1.54
N THR A 56 -13.83 0.39 -2.33
CA THR A 56 -13.96 -1.01 -1.85
C THR A 56 -12.64 -1.78 -2.00
N LEU A 57 -12.49 -2.83 -1.20
CA LEU A 57 -11.25 -3.62 -1.12
C LEU A 57 -11.43 -4.97 -1.79
N LYS A 58 -10.42 -5.41 -2.54
CA LYS A 58 -10.37 -6.74 -3.14
C LYS A 58 -10.14 -7.82 -2.07
N PRO A 59 -10.65 -9.05 -2.28
CA PRO A 59 -10.17 -10.19 -1.52
C PRO A 59 -8.67 -10.37 -1.78
N ARG A 60 -7.99 -10.99 -0.83
CA ARG A 60 -6.54 -11.23 -0.94
C ARG A 60 -6.26 -12.71 -1.04
N GLU A 61 -5.20 -13.03 -1.74
CA GLU A 61 -4.63 -14.37 -1.71
C GLU A 61 -3.22 -14.30 -1.17
N LEU A 62 -2.86 -15.28 -0.34
CA LEU A 62 -1.55 -15.34 0.29
C LEU A 62 -1.06 -16.77 0.37
N ASN A 63 0.26 -16.92 0.42
CA ASN A 63 0.92 -18.19 0.63
C ASN A 63 1.45 -18.24 2.06
N ILE A 64 1.29 -19.39 2.71
CA ILE A 64 1.95 -19.70 3.97
C ILE A 64 2.75 -20.97 3.76
N THR A 65 4.05 -20.90 4.05
CA THR A 65 4.95 -22.05 4.04
C THR A 65 5.01 -22.66 5.43
N PHE A 66 4.63 -23.92 5.53
CA PHE A 66 4.74 -24.72 6.74
C PHE A 66 5.95 -25.64 6.63
N VAL A 67 6.65 -25.80 7.75
CA VAL A 67 7.78 -26.72 7.87
C VAL A 67 7.43 -27.80 8.88
N ARG A 68 7.90 -29.02 8.63
CA ARG A 68 7.85 -30.13 9.59
C ARG A 68 9.16 -30.92 9.62
N ASP A 69 9.33 -31.72 10.67
CA ASP A 69 10.37 -32.76 10.75
C ASP A 69 9.89 -34.03 10.03
N VAL A 70 10.77 -34.68 9.27
CA VAL A 70 10.47 -35.91 8.52
C VAL A 70 10.03 -37.04 9.46
N ASP A 71 10.66 -37.16 10.63
CA ASP A 71 10.34 -38.14 11.68
C ASP A 71 9.12 -37.72 12.53
N GLY A 72 8.57 -36.53 12.26
CA GLY A 72 7.40 -35.96 12.92
C GLY A 72 6.05 -36.49 12.43
N ARG A 73 4.96 -35.88 12.92
CA ARG A 73 3.59 -36.19 12.48
C ARG A 73 3.36 -35.81 11.01
N SER A 74 2.43 -36.50 10.35
CA SER A 74 2.15 -36.30 8.92
C SER A 74 1.54 -34.92 8.63
N ALA A 75 2.15 -34.16 7.70
CA ALA A 75 1.55 -32.96 7.09
C ALA A 75 0.16 -33.22 6.49
N GLY A 76 -0.11 -34.47 6.09
CA GLY A 76 -1.41 -34.90 5.57
C GLY A 76 -2.55 -34.65 6.55
N ALA A 77 -2.31 -34.70 7.87
CA ALA A 77 -3.33 -34.42 8.87
C ALA A 77 -3.75 -32.94 8.88
N LEU A 78 -2.80 -32.01 8.64
CA LEU A 78 -3.12 -30.60 8.49
C LEU A 78 -3.90 -30.35 7.20
N VAL A 79 -3.42 -30.90 6.08
CA VAL A 79 -4.08 -30.73 4.77
C VAL A 79 -5.49 -31.32 4.80
N GLU A 80 -5.69 -32.50 5.38
CA GLU A 80 -7.01 -33.10 5.60
C GLU A 80 -7.91 -32.19 6.45
N HIS A 81 -7.37 -31.61 7.52
CA HIS A 81 -8.13 -30.69 8.38
C HIS A 81 -8.52 -29.41 7.63
N LEU A 82 -7.62 -28.82 6.84
CA LEU A 82 -7.85 -27.63 6.03
C LEU A 82 -8.66 -27.88 4.74
N SER A 83 -8.83 -29.15 4.35
CA SER A 83 -9.66 -29.54 3.21
C SER A 83 -11.15 -29.65 3.57
N LYS A 84 -11.50 -29.45 4.85
CA LYS A 84 -12.90 -29.39 5.29
C LYS A 84 -13.55 -28.12 4.76
N SER A 85 -14.87 -28.16 4.56
CA SER A 85 -15.58 -27.01 4.02
C SER A 85 -15.61 -25.84 5.00
N GLY A 86 -15.37 -24.64 4.51
CA GLY A 86 -15.51 -23.39 5.26
C GLY A 86 -14.23 -22.58 5.34
N TYR A 87 -14.24 -21.60 6.24
CA TYR A 87 -13.07 -20.80 6.62
C TYR A 87 -12.44 -21.40 7.87
N HIS A 88 -11.11 -21.31 7.93
CA HIS A 88 -10.31 -21.72 9.08
C HIS A 88 -9.75 -20.48 9.78
N LEU A 89 -9.81 -20.49 11.10
CA LEU A 89 -9.30 -19.38 11.92
C LEU A 89 -7.83 -19.61 12.25
N PHE A 90 -6.97 -18.77 11.68
CA PHE A 90 -5.54 -18.75 11.97
C PHE A 90 -5.27 -17.68 13.03
N ARG A 91 -4.73 -18.09 14.17
CA ARG A 91 -4.29 -17.17 15.23
C ARG A 91 -2.80 -17.33 15.45
N ILE A 92 -2.06 -16.23 15.34
CA ILE A 92 -0.61 -16.20 15.56
C ILE A 92 -0.35 -15.30 16.76
N PRO A 93 -0.10 -15.85 17.97
CA PRO A 93 0.03 -15.04 19.18
C PRO A 93 1.16 -14.01 19.15
N SER A 94 2.27 -14.30 18.46
CA SER A 94 3.37 -13.34 18.28
C SER A 94 2.96 -12.11 17.47
N LEU A 95 1.98 -12.26 16.58
CA LEU A 95 1.34 -11.17 15.85
C LEU A 95 0.11 -10.63 16.56
N GLY A 96 -0.48 -11.30 17.56
CA GLY A 96 -1.63 -10.79 18.29
C GLY A 96 -2.88 -10.51 17.43
N ARG A 97 -2.99 -11.12 16.25
CA ARG A 97 -4.13 -10.98 15.32
C ARG A 97 -4.59 -12.36 14.83
N GLU A 98 -5.80 -12.40 14.30
CA GLU A 98 -6.43 -13.59 13.74
C GLU A 98 -6.86 -13.34 12.29
N TRP A 99 -6.82 -14.39 11.47
CA TRP A 99 -7.21 -14.35 10.06
C TRP A 99 -8.20 -15.48 9.76
N SER A 100 -9.23 -15.16 8.97
CA SER A 100 -10.22 -16.13 8.50
C SER A 100 -9.88 -16.51 7.06
N LEU A 101 -9.26 -17.68 6.88
CA LEU A 101 -8.65 -18.10 5.62
C LEU A 101 -9.32 -19.34 5.04
N ARG A 102 -9.49 -19.37 3.72
CA ARG A 102 -9.97 -20.54 2.98
C ARG A 102 -8.86 -21.13 2.12
N LEU A 103 -8.64 -22.43 2.21
CA LEU A 103 -7.66 -23.12 1.38
C LEU A 103 -8.04 -23.04 -0.10
N ILE A 104 -7.07 -22.72 -0.96
CA ILE A 104 -7.22 -22.68 -2.43
C ILE A 104 -6.49 -23.87 -3.07
N GLN A 105 -5.19 -23.99 -2.79
CA GLN A 105 -4.32 -24.97 -3.43
C GLN A 105 -3.04 -25.19 -2.60
N SER A 106 -2.31 -26.25 -2.92
CA SER A 106 -0.98 -26.55 -2.38
C SER A 106 0.08 -26.39 -3.48
N PRO A 107 0.60 -25.18 -3.74
CA PRO A 107 1.41 -24.90 -4.92
C PRO A 107 2.83 -25.45 -4.89
N ALA A 108 3.41 -25.72 -3.72
CA ALA A 108 4.81 -26.13 -3.61
C ALA A 108 5.03 -27.12 -2.47
N TYR A 109 6.00 -28.00 -2.67
CA TYR A 109 6.51 -28.97 -1.69
C TYR A 109 8.01 -29.13 -1.92
N GLU A 110 8.77 -29.04 -0.84
CA GLU A 110 10.22 -29.21 -0.81
C GLU A 110 10.57 -30.19 0.31
N ASP A 111 11.52 -31.06 0.03
CA ASP A 111 12.01 -32.09 0.94
C ASP A 111 13.51 -31.92 1.09
N TRP A 112 13.95 -31.90 2.34
CA TRP A 112 15.33 -32.04 2.77
C TRP A 112 15.40 -33.25 3.70
N ASP A 113 16.56 -33.92 3.75
CA ASP A 113 16.78 -35.19 4.47
C ASP A 113 16.13 -35.31 5.87
N THR A 114 15.95 -34.20 6.60
CA THR A 114 15.33 -34.16 7.94
C THR A 114 14.13 -33.21 8.05
N LEU A 115 13.83 -32.41 7.02
CA LEU A 115 12.79 -31.40 7.05
C LEU A 115 11.99 -31.39 5.76
N GLU A 116 10.69 -31.19 5.86
CA GLU A 116 9.83 -30.94 4.69
C GLU A 116 9.23 -29.54 4.82
N ALA A 117 9.21 -28.80 3.72
CA ALA A 117 8.41 -27.59 3.60
C ALA A 117 7.29 -27.78 2.58
N PHE A 118 6.11 -27.28 2.90
CA PHE A 118 5.01 -27.24 1.94
C PHE A 118 4.30 -25.91 2.04
N THR A 119 4.02 -25.34 0.88
CA THR A 119 3.35 -24.05 0.76
C THR A 119 1.89 -24.30 0.46
N LEU A 120 1.01 -23.67 1.24
CA LEU A 120 -0.42 -23.65 0.99
C LEU A 120 -0.84 -22.24 0.61
N ARG A 121 -1.69 -22.13 -0.41
CA ARG A 121 -2.30 -20.87 -0.85
C ARG A 121 -3.68 -20.74 -0.24
N PHE A 122 -3.96 -19.58 0.34
CA PHE A 122 -5.21 -19.25 0.98
C PHE A 122 -5.84 -18.01 0.37
N ALA A 123 -7.16 -17.90 0.49
CA ALA A 123 -7.91 -16.67 0.25
C ALA A 123 -8.38 -16.09 1.59
N GLU A 124 -8.17 -14.79 1.75
CA GLU A 124 -8.90 -13.93 2.67
C GLU A 124 -10.01 -13.24 1.87
N ASP A 125 -11.18 -13.88 1.81
CA ASP A 125 -12.30 -13.44 0.96
C ASP A 125 -12.98 -12.16 1.49
N ARG A 126 -12.81 -11.85 2.78
CA ARG A 126 -13.47 -10.73 3.48
C ARG A 126 -12.45 -9.97 4.34
N PRO A 127 -11.62 -9.12 3.73
CA PRO A 127 -10.69 -8.30 4.49
C PRO A 127 -11.43 -7.42 5.48
N VAL A 128 -10.90 -7.29 6.69
CA VAL A 128 -11.48 -6.44 7.73
C VAL A 128 -11.18 -4.99 7.40
N ARG A 129 -12.24 -4.17 7.29
CA ARG A 129 -12.08 -2.71 7.23
C ARG A 129 -11.82 -2.20 8.65
N PRO A 130 -10.70 -1.51 8.91
CA PRO A 130 -10.46 -0.89 10.21
C PRO A 130 -11.55 0.16 10.48
N SER A 131 -11.92 0.33 11.74
CA SER A 131 -12.75 1.46 12.17
C SER A 131 -11.82 2.58 12.61
N SER A 132 -12.20 3.84 12.38
CA SER A 132 -11.39 5.00 12.78
C SER A 132 -10.85 4.87 14.21
N VAL A 133 -9.52 4.71 14.31
CA VAL A 133 -8.79 4.65 15.56
C VAL A 133 -8.05 5.98 15.72
N ALA A 134 -8.13 6.58 16.90
CA ALA A 134 -7.29 7.73 17.20
C ALA A 134 -5.81 7.35 17.04
N ILE A 135 -5.00 8.27 16.50
CA ILE A 135 -3.56 8.07 16.33
C ILE A 135 -2.95 7.61 17.67
N PRO A 136 -2.31 6.44 17.74
CA PRO A 136 -1.95 5.82 19.02
C PRO A 136 -0.88 6.63 19.78
N GLU A 137 -1.11 6.83 21.08
CA GLU A 137 -0.12 7.38 22.02
C GLU A 137 1.01 6.37 22.31
N GLY A 138 2.22 6.85 22.63
CA GLY A 138 3.34 5.98 23.02
C GLY A 138 4.02 5.22 21.87
N ARG A 139 3.86 5.69 20.63
CA ARG A 139 4.49 5.14 19.44
C ARG A 139 6.03 5.27 19.47
N ALA A 140 6.70 4.38 18.73
CA ALA A 140 8.14 4.48 18.56
C ALA A 140 8.49 5.78 17.82
N TYR A 141 9.61 6.40 18.17
CA TYR A 141 10.10 7.56 17.44
C TYR A 141 10.48 7.15 16.01
N VAL A 142 9.89 7.85 15.05
CA VAL A 142 10.29 7.90 13.65
C VAL A 142 10.67 9.36 13.33
N PRO A 143 11.64 9.61 12.43
CA PRO A 143 11.94 10.96 11.97
C PRO A 143 10.70 11.67 11.43
N PRO A 144 10.60 13.01 11.54
CA PRO A 144 9.54 13.78 10.89
C PRO A 144 9.43 13.44 9.39
N SER A 145 8.21 13.29 8.90
CA SER A 145 7.96 12.97 7.48
C SER A 145 7.99 14.23 6.62
N GLU A 146 8.59 14.14 5.43
CA GLU A 146 8.46 15.13 4.34
C GLU A 146 7.17 14.92 3.53
N TYR A 147 6.33 13.96 3.92
CA TYR A 147 5.11 13.57 3.24
C TYR A 147 3.93 13.63 4.20
N GLU A 148 2.82 14.22 3.77
CA GLU A 148 1.57 14.29 4.53
C GLU A 148 0.41 13.75 3.71
N LEU A 149 -0.43 12.92 4.32
CA LEU A 149 -1.68 12.43 3.73
C LEU A 149 -2.83 13.21 4.35
N ASP A 150 -3.54 13.99 3.53
CA ASP A 150 -4.61 14.90 3.95
C ASP A 150 -4.18 15.83 5.12
N GLY A 151 -2.97 16.41 5.01
CA GLY A 151 -2.37 17.26 6.04
C GLY A 151 -1.92 16.53 7.32
N VAL A 152 -1.91 15.19 7.31
CA VAL A 152 -1.39 14.38 8.41
C VAL A 152 -0.03 13.79 8.00
N PRO A 153 1.08 14.24 8.62
CA PRO A 153 2.41 13.71 8.33
C PRO A 153 2.50 12.19 8.50
N LEU A 154 3.18 11.48 7.58
CA LEU A 154 3.20 10.01 7.61
C LEU A 154 3.87 9.43 8.87
N ASP A 155 4.75 10.17 9.53
CA ASP A 155 5.34 9.80 10.82
C ASP A 155 4.27 9.70 11.92
N ARG A 156 3.12 10.37 11.73
CA ARG A 156 1.97 10.25 12.63
C ARG A 156 1.41 8.84 12.66
N TYR A 157 1.46 8.13 11.55
CA TYR A 157 1.10 6.71 11.43
C TYR A 157 2.24 5.78 11.83
N GLY A 158 3.39 6.30 12.28
CA GLY A 158 4.58 5.50 12.55
C GLY A 158 5.32 5.04 11.29
N VAL A 159 5.04 5.68 10.15
CA VAL A 159 5.63 5.37 8.85
C VAL A 159 6.76 6.35 8.53
N MET A 160 7.89 5.81 8.12
CA MET A 160 9.01 6.55 7.54
C MET A 160 9.12 6.17 6.07
N VAL A 161 9.12 7.15 5.17
CA VAL A 161 9.41 6.94 3.75
C VAL A 161 10.92 6.90 3.55
N THR A 162 11.44 5.81 3.00
CA THR A 162 12.88 5.61 2.78
C THR A 162 13.31 5.95 1.35
N GLU A 163 12.42 5.76 0.37
CA GLU A 163 12.63 6.11 -1.04
C GLU A 163 11.29 6.48 -1.68
N GLY A 164 11.29 7.44 -2.61
CA GLY A 164 10.05 7.88 -3.29
C GLY A 164 10.21 9.14 -4.14
N ARG A 165 11.22 9.97 -3.84
CA ARG A 165 11.48 11.23 -4.55
C ARG A 165 11.55 11.06 -6.07
N ASP A 166 12.30 10.08 -6.57
CA ASP A 166 12.44 9.87 -8.02
C ASP A 166 11.11 9.45 -8.68
N GLU A 167 10.27 8.70 -7.98
CA GLU A 167 8.95 8.28 -8.46
C GLU A 167 7.98 9.47 -8.50
N ILE A 168 8.02 10.34 -7.49
CA ILE A 168 7.23 11.58 -7.46
C ILE A 168 7.70 12.56 -8.53
N MET A 169 9.01 12.72 -8.73
CA MET A 169 9.58 13.65 -9.71
C MET A 169 9.62 13.09 -11.13
N ARG A 170 9.10 11.89 -11.40
CA ARG A 170 8.97 11.39 -12.77
C ARG A 170 7.66 11.87 -13.38
N SER A 171 7.72 12.55 -14.52
CA SER A 171 6.51 12.96 -15.26
C SER A 171 5.73 11.73 -15.76
N PRO A 172 4.38 11.80 -15.82
CA PRO A 172 3.55 10.81 -16.48
C PRO A 172 3.85 10.72 -17.98
N THR A 173 3.34 9.66 -18.60
CA THR A 173 3.33 9.56 -20.06
C THR A 173 2.36 10.56 -20.66
N VAL A 174 2.67 11.08 -21.84
CA VAL A 174 1.75 11.95 -22.61
C VAL A 174 0.63 11.08 -23.22
N LYS A 175 -0.61 11.58 -23.20
CA LYS A 175 -1.75 10.97 -23.89
C LYS A 175 -1.51 10.96 -25.40
N THR A 176 -2.03 9.92 -26.06
CA THR A 176 -1.85 9.78 -27.51
C THR A 176 -2.92 10.58 -28.23
N ASN A 177 -2.52 11.62 -28.94
CA ASN A 177 -3.39 12.40 -29.81
C ASN A 177 -3.67 11.67 -31.12
N LEU A 178 -4.53 12.27 -31.95
CA LEU A 178 -4.88 11.74 -33.26
C LEU A 178 -3.62 11.50 -34.12
N SER A 179 -3.51 10.29 -34.64
CA SER A 179 -2.41 9.90 -35.52
C SER A 179 -2.92 9.19 -36.76
N ARG A 180 -2.39 9.57 -37.93
CA ARG A 180 -2.74 8.99 -39.23
C ARG A 180 -1.51 8.70 -40.07
N THR A 181 -1.48 7.52 -40.68
CA THR A 181 -0.53 7.16 -41.73
C THR A 181 -1.25 7.16 -43.08
N VAL A 182 -0.59 7.65 -44.13
CA VAL A 182 -1.11 7.67 -45.50
C VAL A 182 -0.07 7.03 -46.43
N LEU A 183 -0.51 6.30 -47.45
CA LEU A 183 0.35 5.45 -48.28
C LEU A 183 1.43 6.21 -49.08
N ASP A 184 1.18 7.48 -49.39
CA ASP A 184 2.03 8.34 -50.22
C ASP A 184 2.93 9.26 -49.40
N VAL A 185 2.93 9.13 -48.06
CA VAL A 185 3.76 9.94 -47.15
C VAL A 185 4.56 9.01 -46.25
N ASP A 186 5.89 9.15 -46.29
CA ASP A 186 6.77 8.46 -45.34
C ASP A 186 6.50 8.97 -43.91
N GLY A 187 6.22 8.05 -42.98
CA GLY A 187 5.99 8.36 -41.58
C GLY A 187 4.51 8.46 -41.18
N ARG A 188 4.18 9.42 -40.32
CA ARG A 188 2.82 9.66 -39.81
C ARG A 188 2.55 11.15 -39.65
N ILE A 189 1.30 11.53 -39.80
CA ILE A 189 0.77 12.83 -39.39
C ILE A 189 0.27 12.65 -37.96
N TYR A 190 0.71 13.51 -37.06
CA TYR A 190 0.34 13.47 -35.64
C TYR A 190 -0.17 14.86 -35.25
N ASP A 191 -1.25 14.89 -34.50
CA ASP A 191 -1.79 16.13 -33.94
C ASP A 191 -0.94 16.60 -32.76
N THR A 192 -0.26 17.73 -32.95
CA THR A 192 0.67 18.32 -31.99
C THR A 192 0.11 19.53 -31.26
N GLU A 193 -1.20 19.80 -31.37
CA GLU A 193 -1.81 21.00 -30.78
C GLU A 193 -1.69 21.00 -29.25
N ASN A 194 -2.07 19.89 -28.61
CA ASN A 194 -2.08 19.77 -27.14
C ASN A 194 -1.10 18.71 -26.63
N VAL A 195 -0.50 18.97 -25.47
CA VAL A 195 0.29 17.99 -24.72
C VAL A 195 -0.40 17.76 -23.38
N VAL A 196 -1.11 16.65 -23.31
CA VAL A 196 -1.91 16.23 -22.16
C VAL A 196 -1.26 15.01 -21.52
N PHE A 197 -1.21 14.94 -20.20
CA PHE A 197 -0.55 13.88 -19.44
C PHE A 197 -1.57 12.87 -18.88
N ASN A 198 -1.17 11.60 -18.82
CA ASN A 198 -1.95 10.59 -18.12
C ASN A 198 -1.82 10.78 -16.59
N SER A 199 -2.67 10.09 -15.83
CA SER A 199 -2.39 9.80 -14.42
C SER A 199 -1.11 8.96 -14.27
N LYS A 200 -0.60 8.83 -13.05
CA LYS A 200 0.56 7.96 -12.79
C LYS A 200 0.47 7.22 -11.47
N GLU A 201 1.04 6.02 -11.46
CA GLU A 201 1.33 5.31 -10.22
C GLU A 201 2.64 5.84 -9.60
N VAL A 202 2.61 6.14 -8.31
CA VAL A 202 3.76 6.51 -7.50
C VAL A 202 3.92 5.47 -6.39
N THR A 203 5.11 4.88 -6.29
CA THR A 203 5.41 3.89 -5.25
C THR A 203 6.44 4.43 -4.27
N LEU A 204 6.04 4.51 -2.99
CA LEU A 204 6.89 4.93 -1.89
C LEU A 204 7.38 3.70 -1.12
N LYS A 205 8.70 3.58 -0.93
CA LYS A 205 9.25 2.59 -0.01
C LYS A 205 9.09 3.11 1.42
N CYS A 206 8.45 2.31 2.25
CA CYS A 206 8.01 2.68 3.59
C CYS A 206 8.58 1.71 4.63
N CYS A 207 8.77 2.23 5.84
CA CYS A 207 9.12 1.47 7.04
C CYS A 207 8.20 1.88 8.18
N LEU A 208 7.38 0.95 8.66
CA LEU A 208 6.50 1.15 9.82
C LEU A 208 7.21 0.63 11.07
N ILE A 209 7.40 1.52 12.04
CA ILE A 209 8.10 1.21 13.29
C ILE A 209 7.16 1.41 14.48
N ALA A 210 7.01 0.38 15.31
CA ALA A 210 6.18 0.42 16.50
C ALA A 210 6.89 -0.17 17.73
N GLY A 211 6.52 0.32 18.92
CA GLY A 211 7.08 -0.15 20.19
C GLY A 211 6.55 -1.52 20.63
N SER A 212 5.42 -1.95 20.08
CA SER A 212 4.78 -3.23 20.37
C SER A 212 3.90 -3.65 19.20
N MET A 213 3.47 -4.93 19.18
CA MET A 213 2.54 -5.45 18.16
C MET A 213 1.15 -4.79 18.25
N THR A 214 0.69 -4.44 19.46
CA THR A 214 -0.58 -3.70 19.64
C THR A 214 -0.50 -2.32 19.00
N THR A 215 0.61 -1.60 19.24
CA THR A 215 0.84 -0.29 18.63
C THR A 215 1.00 -0.41 17.12
N PHE A 216 1.69 -1.46 16.64
CA PHE A 216 1.82 -1.76 15.22
C PHE A 216 0.45 -1.86 14.54
N TRP A 217 -0.46 -2.68 15.08
CA TRP A 217 -1.80 -2.81 14.50
C TRP A 217 -2.62 -1.54 14.58
N SER A 218 -2.45 -0.75 15.64
CA SER A 218 -3.11 0.55 15.73
C SER A 218 -2.63 1.49 14.62
N CYS A 219 -1.32 1.58 14.40
CA CYS A 219 -0.71 2.34 13.31
C CYS A 219 -1.16 1.84 11.93
N TYR A 220 -1.12 0.52 11.73
CA TYR A 220 -1.55 -0.19 10.52
C TYR A 220 -3.01 0.12 10.17
N ASP A 221 -3.91 -0.07 11.14
CA ASP A 221 -5.35 0.12 10.95
C ASP A 221 -5.68 1.59 10.71
N THR A 222 -5.01 2.51 11.42
CA THR A 222 -5.20 3.96 11.23
C THR A 222 -4.74 4.43 9.85
N LEU A 223 -3.60 3.93 9.37
CA LEU A 223 -3.10 4.26 8.03
C LEU A 223 -4.03 3.72 6.95
N LEU A 224 -4.44 2.45 7.06
CA LEU A 224 -5.35 1.84 6.10
C LEU A 224 -6.70 2.56 6.09
N ASP A 225 -7.25 2.92 7.25
CA ASP A 225 -8.49 3.69 7.37
C ASP A 225 -8.37 5.05 6.65
N ALA A 226 -7.28 5.80 6.87
CA ALA A 226 -7.04 7.08 6.21
C ALA A 226 -6.95 6.95 4.68
N LEU A 227 -6.23 5.94 4.19
CA LEU A 227 -6.03 5.69 2.76
C LEU A 227 -7.32 5.33 2.00
N ILE A 228 -8.34 4.79 2.68
CA ILE A 228 -9.56 4.25 2.06
C ILE A 228 -10.82 5.05 2.37
N GLN A 229 -10.66 6.27 2.90
CA GLN A 229 -11.78 7.19 3.09
C GLN A 229 -12.40 7.57 1.74
N PRO A 230 -13.73 7.84 1.70
CA PRO A 230 -14.39 8.37 0.52
C PRO A 230 -13.75 9.66 -0.01
N GLY A 231 -13.68 9.77 -1.33
CA GLY A 231 -13.12 10.91 -2.04
C GLY A 231 -11.63 10.78 -2.30
N GLU A 232 -11.14 11.63 -3.19
CA GLU A 232 -9.72 11.79 -3.48
C GLU A 232 -8.95 12.21 -2.21
N ARG A 233 -7.73 11.69 -2.05
CA ARG A 233 -6.80 12.04 -0.97
C ARG A 233 -5.78 13.04 -1.51
N SER A 234 -5.19 13.86 -0.64
CA SER A 234 -4.06 14.71 -1.00
C SER A 234 -2.76 14.18 -0.39
N LEU A 235 -1.73 14.04 -1.21
CA LEU A 235 -0.37 13.79 -0.74
C LEU A 235 0.47 15.07 -0.88
N TYR A 236 0.69 15.76 0.24
CA TYR A 236 1.62 16.89 0.30
C TYR A 236 3.07 16.38 0.36
N VAL A 237 3.97 17.09 -0.31
CA VAL A 237 5.40 16.78 -0.40
C VAL A 237 6.23 18.03 -0.09
N ASP A 238 6.94 18.01 1.03
CA ASP A 238 7.60 19.19 1.60
C ASP A 238 8.75 19.73 0.75
N TYR A 239 9.54 18.86 0.11
CA TYR A 239 10.75 19.29 -0.61
C TYR A 239 10.47 20.05 -1.91
N ASN A 240 9.24 20.00 -2.43
CA ASN A 240 8.79 20.79 -3.56
C ASN A 240 7.55 21.62 -3.26
N VAL A 241 6.99 21.52 -2.04
CA VAL A 241 5.85 22.31 -1.57
C VAL A 241 4.62 22.10 -2.46
N GLU A 242 4.40 20.85 -2.89
CA GLU A 242 3.29 20.48 -3.78
C GLU A 242 2.33 19.50 -3.14
N GLU A 243 1.05 19.61 -3.52
CA GLU A 243 0.00 18.66 -3.17
C GLU A 243 -0.42 17.84 -4.38
N TYR A 244 -0.40 16.52 -4.24
CA TYR A 244 -0.78 15.60 -5.29
C TYR A 244 -2.12 14.93 -4.99
N PRO A 245 -3.17 15.23 -5.76
CA PRO A 245 -4.43 14.51 -5.66
C PRO A 245 -4.22 13.05 -6.05
N CYS A 246 -4.68 12.13 -5.20
CA CYS A 246 -4.37 10.72 -5.34
C CYS A 246 -5.38 9.78 -4.69
N TYR A 247 -5.27 8.49 -5.00
CA TYR A 247 -5.94 7.43 -4.26
C TYR A 247 -5.05 6.21 -4.05
N TYR A 248 -5.31 5.47 -2.98
CA TYR A 248 -4.62 4.23 -2.65
C TYR A 248 -4.93 3.13 -3.66
N LYS A 249 -3.91 2.45 -4.20
CA LYS A 249 -4.11 1.26 -5.04
C LYS A 249 -3.83 -0.03 -4.30
N ARG A 250 -2.60 -0.15 -3.79
CA ARG A 250 -2.08 -1.42 -3.26
C ARG A 250 -0.84 -1.20 -2.41
N THR A 251 -0.46 -2.25 -1.70
CA THR A 251 0.86 -2.36 -1.10
C THR A 251 1.56 -3.64 -1.54
N SER A 252 2.89 -3.66 -1.52
CA SER A 252 3.68 -4.83 -1.90
C SER A 252 4.98 -4.92 -1.12
N GLY A 253 5.73 -6.02 -1.27
CA GLY A 253 7.06 -6.15 -0.68
C GLY A 253 7.09 -6.10 0.85
N TRP A 254 6.01 -6.54 1.51
CA TRP A 254 5.93 -6.56 2.97
C TRP A 254 6.97 -7.53 3.52
N THR A 255 7.80 -7.04 4.43
CA THR A 255 8.81 -7.84 5.13
C THR A 255 8.80 -7.49 6.62
N LEU A 256 8.67 -8.50 7.46
CA LEU A 256 8.73 -8.37 8.91
C LEU A 256 10.18 -8.46 9.41
N GLU A 257 10.85 -7.30 9.43
CA GLU A 257 12.28 -7.19 9.79
C GLU A 257 12.57 -7.52 11.26
N SER A 258 11.65 -7.19 12.15
CA SER A 258 11.82 -7.44 13.58
C SER A 258 10.49 -7.61 14.29
N LEU A 259 10.43 -8.66 15.12
CA LEU A 259 9.37 -8.93 16.10
C LEU A 259 9.85 -8.82 17.55
N ARG A 260 11.17 -8.76 17.79
CA ARG A 260 11.75 -8.77 19.14
C ARG A 260 12.15 -7.36 19.56
N GLY A 261 11.45 -6.82 20.57
CA GLY A 261 11.63 -5.44 20.99
C GLY A 261 10.71 -4.52 20.18
N ARG A 262 11.29 -3.73 19.26
CA ARG A 262 10.50 -2.93 18.33
C ARG A 262 10.00 -3.80 17.19
N VAL A 263 8.75 -3.56 16.77
CA VAL A 263 8.18 -4.13 15.57
C VAL A 263 8.60 -3.23 14.40
N VAL A 264 9.25 -3.81 13.41
CA VAL A 264 9.73 -3.10 12.21
C VAL A 264 9.25 -3.86 10.99
N VAL A 265 8.54 -3.17 10.11
CA VAL A 265 7.99 -3.74 8.89
C VAL A 265 8.29 -2.82 7.71
N THR A 266 8.92 -3.35 6.67
CA THR A 266 9.15 -2.63 5.42
C THR A 266 8.10 -3.03 4.40
N PHE A 267 7.67 -2.09 3.56
CA PHE A 267 6.69 -2.33 2.50
C PHE A 267 6.73 -1.20 1.47
N ASN A 268 6.13 -1.44 0.31
CA ASN A 268 5.90 -0.44 -0.72
C ASN A 268 4.44 0.00 -0.67
N LEU A 269 4.19 1.31 -0.64
CA LEU A 269 2.88 1.94 -0.76
C LEU A 269 2.72 2.50 -2.17
N THR A 270 1.72 2.04 -2.92
CA THR A 270 1.43 2.54 -4.27
C THR A 270 0.15 3.37 -4.26
N LEU A 271 0.29 4.63 -4.69
CA LEU A 271 -0.79 5.59 -4.91
C LEU A 271 -0.94 5.84 -6.42
N GLU A 272 -2.15 6.10 -6.89
CA GLU A 272 -2.38 6.71 -8.20
C GLU A 272 -2.48 8.22 -7.99
N PHE A 273 -1.61 9.01 -8.60
CA PHE A 273 -1.82 10.44 -8.73
C PHE A 273 -2.78 10.67 -9.88
N THR A 274 -3.94 11.23 -9.58
CA THR A 274 -5.03 11.38 -10.53
C THR A 274 -4.70 12.42 -11.58
N VAL A 275 -4.02 13.50 -11.19
CA VAL A 275 -3.42 14.50 -12.07
C VAL A 275 -2.00 14.84 -11.60
N PHE A 276 -1.11 15.09 -12.55
CA PHE A 276 0.24 15.56 -12.27
C PHE A 276 0.78 16.33 -13.47
N ARG A 277 1.30 17.53 -13.22
CA ARG A 277 2.10 18.29 -14.16
C ARG A 277 3.34 18.80 -13.44
N MET A 278 4.48 18.79 -14.13
CA MET A 278 5.62 19.55 -13.62
C MET A 278 5.40 20.99 -13.99
N ASP A 279 5.16 21.81 -12.98
CA ASP A 279 5.08 23.23 -13.18
C ASP A 279 6.46 23.84 -13.43
N GLY A 280 6.42 25.01 -14.06
CA GLY A 280 7.59 25.77 -14.45
C GLY A 280 8.20 26.49 -13.25
N ILE A 281 8.41 27.80 -13.41
CA ILE A 281 8.85 28.66 -12.32
C ILE A 281 7.59 29.36 -11.79
N ASP A 282 7.33 29.25 -10.50
CA ASP A 282 6.24 30.00 -9.88
C ASP A 282 6.61 31.45 -9.67
N TYR A 283 5.66 32.34 -10.00
CA TYR A 283 5.80 33.77 -9.81
C TYR A 283 4.91 34.22 -8.66
N LEU A 284 5.39 34.12 -7.42
CA LEU A 284 4.61 34.57 -6.25
C LEU A 284 4.71 36.10 -6.05
N LEU A 285 3.59 36.71 -5.66
CA LEU A 285 3.55 38.12 -5.30
C LEU A 285 4.30 38.38 -3.99
N ALA A 286 5.24 39.33 -4.01
CA ALA A 286 5.98 39.79 -2.84
C ALA A 286 5.91 41.31 -2.67
N THR A 287 6.07 41.78 -1.44
CA THR A 287 6.26 43.21 -1.13
C THR A 287 7.62 43.69 -1.62
N GLU A 288 7.84 45.01 -1.67
CA GLU A 288 9.16 45.58 -1.99
C GLU A 288 10.27 45.14 -1.02
N ALA A 289 9.91 44.69 0.19
CA ALA A 289 10.83 44.14 1.17
C ALA A 289 11.16 42.65 0.95
N GLY A 290 10.54 42.00 -0.03
CA GLY A 290 10.71 40.58 -0.35
C GLY A 290 9.85 39.63 0.50
N GLU A 291 8.84 40.15 1.20
CA GLU A 291 7.90 39.33 1.98
C GLU A 291 6.78 38.84 1.06
N LEU A 292 6.50 37.54 1.05
CA LEU A 292 5.41 36.97 0.24
C LEU A 292 4.06 37.47 0.73
N VAL A 293 3.20 37.88 -0.21
CA VAL A 293 1.84 38.30 0.08
C VAL A 293 0.96 37.07 0.20
N VAL A 294 0.27 36.94 1.33
CA VAL A 294 -0.66 35.86 1.64
C VAL A 294 -2.11 36.34 1.59
N THR A 295 -3.04 35.41 1.39
CA THR A 295 -4.49 35.62 1.52
C THR A 295 -4.88 36.04 2.94
N GLU A 296 -6.10 36.55 3.11
CA GLU A 296 -6.57 37.10 4.39
C GLU A 296 -6.59 36.07 5.53
N ASP A 297 -6.81 34.80 5.20
CA ASP A 297 -6.73 33.66 6.12
C ASP A 297 -5.29 33.24 6.45
N GLY A 298 -4.30 33.74 5.70
CA GLY A 298 -2.89 33.41 5.84
C GLY A 298 -2.52 32.03 5.29
N GLU A 299 -3.41 31.37 4.54
CA GLU A 299 -3.21 29.98 4.09
C GLU A 299 -2.55 29.90 2.71
N TYR A 300 -2.80 30.85 1.81
CA TYR A 300 -2.37 30.77 0.42
C TYR A 300 -1.49 31.95 -0.01
N TYR A 301 -0.50 31.68 -0.85
CA TYR A 301 0.26 32.72 -1.55
C TYR A 301 -0.43 33.13 -2.85
N ILE A 302 -0.25 34.37 -3.26
CA ILE A 302 -0.80 34.87 -4.53
C ILE A 302 0.15 34.50 -5.66
N ASP A 303 -0.22 33.51 -6.46
CA ASP A 303 0.48 33.16 -7.70
C ASP A 303 0.12 34.13 -8.84
N LEU A 304 1.14 34.57 -9.57
CA LEU A 304 1.10 35.47 -10.73
C LEU A 304 1.39 34.74 -12.04
N ASN A 305 1.54 33.40 -12.02
CA ASN A 305 1.64 32.59 -13.21
C ASN A 305 0.47 32.90 -14.18
N ILE A 306 0.81 33.07 -15.46
CA ILE A 306 -0.18 33.14 -16.53
C ILE A 306 -0.36 31.71 -17.04
N TYR A 307 -1.38 31.03 -16.53
CA TYR A 307 -1.84 29.79 -17.10
C TYR A 307 -2.50 30.13 -18.44
N ALA A 308 -1.94 29.63 -19.54
CA ALA A 308 -2.59 29.74 -20.84
C ALA A 308 -3.80 28.80 -20.85
N ASP A 309 -4.98 29.37 -21.08
CA ASP A 309 -6.20 28.61 -21.40
C ASP A 309 -6.02 27.76 -22.67
#